data_AF-A0A537XAD0-F1
#
_entry.id   AF-A0A537XAD0-F1
#
_cell.length_a   1.000
_cell.length_b   1.000
_cell.length_c   1.000
_cell.angle_alpha   90.00
_cell.angle_beta   90.00
_cell.angle_gamma   90.00
#
_symmetry.space_group_name_H-M   'P 1'
#
loop_
_entity.id
_entity.type
_entity.pdbx_description
1 polymer ?
#
loop_
_entity_poly.entity_id
_entity_poly.type
_entity_poly.pdbx_seq_one_letter_code
_entity_poly.pdbx_strand_id
1 'polypeptide(L)'
;MTLRLPGAGALDVLGTEDKPSAWVARLQPGRNRFAYGRLDRRVRGAGRVRIRLSPNKQGRRLLRRHRGRGWALHIRVWAAYTPRGGHACAKARKVRVLRPR
;
A
#
# COMPACT_ATOMS: atom_id res chain seq x y z
N MET A 1 -8.70 0.78 2.34
CA MET A 1 -9.01 -0.55 1.75
C MET A 1 -9.41 -1.50 2.86
N THR A 2 -10.18 -2.55 2.59
CA THR A 2 -10.55 -3.57 3.60
C THR A 2 -10.10 -4.94 3.10
N LEU A 3 -9.52 -5.75 3.98
CA LEU A 3 -9.15 -7.14 3.73
C LEU A 3 -9.86 -8.05 4.74
N ARG A 4 -10.29 -9.24 4.29
CA ARG A 4 -10.75 -10.32 5.17
C ARG A 4 -9.59 -11.29 5.35
N LEU A 5 -9.20 -11.54 6.58
CA LEU A 5 -8.06 -12.38 6.93
C LEU A 5 -8.55 -13.64 7.65
N PRO A 6 -7.98 -14.82 7.33
CA PRO A 6 -8.42 -16.10 7.87
C PRO A 6 -7.98 -16.37 9.30
N GLY A 7 -6.99 -15.64 9.83
CA GLY A 7 -6.45 -15.91 11.17
C GLY A 7 -5.38 -14.93 11.61
N ALA A 8 -4.64 -15.31 12.66
CA ALA A 8 -3.48 -14.56 13.13
C ALA A 8 -2.35 -14.58 12.09
N GLY A 9 -1.62 -13.48 11.97
CA GLY A 9 -0.53 -13.36 10.99
C GLY A 9 0.10 -11.97 10.93
N ALA A 10 1.03 -11.81 10.01
CA ALA A 10 1.64 -10.52 9.67
C ALA A 10 0.94 -9.93 8.44
N LEU A 11 0.59 -8.65 8.52
CA LEU A 11 0.05 -7.87 7.41
C LEU A 11 1.01 -6.72 7.13
N ASP A 12 1.52 -6.69 5.92
CA ASP A 12 2.44 -5.65 5.46
C ASP A 12 1.79 -4.95 4.24
N VAL A 13 1.84 -3.62 4.21
CA VAL A 13 1.14 -2.78 3.22
C VAL A 13 2.08 -1.71 2.68
N LEU A 14 2.09 -1.54 1.35
CA LEU A 14 2.90 -0.54 0.65
C LEU A 14 2.07 0.20 -0.40
N GLY A 15 2.14 1.52 -0.40
CA GLY A 15 1.62 2.35 -1.48
C GLY A 15 2.74 2.76 -2.42
N THR A 16 2.60 2.47 -3.70
CA THR A 16 3.56 2.89 -4.75
C THR A 16 2.86 3.62 -5.89
N GLU A 17 3.65 4.23 -6.77
CA GLU A 17 3.17 4.65 -8.08
C GLU A 17 2.88 3.43 -9.00
N ASP A 18 2.12 3.63 -10.07
CA ASP A 18 1.33 2.60 -10.77
C ASP A 18 2.11 1.46 -11.47
N LYS A 19 3.43 1.62 -11.71
CA LYS A 19 4.28 0.58 -12.34
C LYS A 19 5.52 0.24 -11.48
N PRO A 20 5.54 -0.96 -10.84
CA PRO A 20 6.61 -1.92 -11.17
C PRO A 20 6.25 -3.43 -11.02
N SER A 21 6.99 -4.33 -11.71
CA SER A 21 7.01 -5.81 -11.60
C SER A 21 8.31 -6.31 -10.92
N ALA A 22 8.61 -7.60 -10.69
CA ALA A 22 7.82 -8.85 -10.64
C ALA A 22 7.71 -9.43 -9.20
N TRP A 23 8.46 -8.86 -8.27
CA TRP A 23 8.30 -8.95 -6.82
C TRP A 23 8.70 -7.56 -6.36
N VAL A 24 7.83 -6.75 -5.74
CA VAL A 24 8.31 -5.58 -4.97
C VAL A 24 8.74 -6.09 -3.58
N ALA A 25 9.65 -7.06 -3.68
CA ALA A 25 10.52 -7.86 -2.82
C ALA A 25 10.19 -8.19 -1.34
N ARG A 26 8.91 -8.09 -0.90
CA ARG A 26 8.39 -8.15 0.50
C ARG A 26 8.07 -6.78 1.13
N LEU A 27 7.78 -5.78 0.29
CA LEU A 27 7.23 -4.44 0.61
C LEU A 27 8.24 -3.32 0.91
N GLN A 28 9.39 -3.34 0.22
CA GLN A 28 10.22 -2.14 0.07
C GLN A 28 10.28 -1.69 -1.38
N PRO A 29 10.24 -0.37 -1.67
CA PRO A 29 10.45 0.14 -3.02
C PRO A 29 11.89 -0.15 -3.45
N GLY A 30 12.09 -0.74 -4.62
CA GLY A 30 13.42 -0.87 -5.22
C GLY A 30 14.02 0.49 -5.59
N ARG A 31 15.32 0.49 -5.97
CA ARG A 31 16.03 1.67 -6.46
C ARG A 31 15.22 2.33 -7.60
N ASN A 32 14.94 3.63 -7.47
CA ASN A 32 14.06 4.44 -8.33
C ASN A 32 12.53 4.22 -8.20
N ARG A 33 12.03 3.49 -7.19
CA ARG A 33 10.60 3.29 -6.97
C ARG A 33 10.08 4.19 -5.84
N PHE A 34 8.99 4.91 -6.10
CA PHE A 34 8.37 5.80 -5.12
C PHE A 34 7.50 5.03 -4.10
N ALA A 35 7.84 5.12 -2.81
CA ALA A 35 6.92 4.78 -1.73
C ALA A 35 6.06 5.99 -1.38
N TYR A 36 4.75 5.88 -1.57
CA TYR A 36 3.78 6.80 -0.98
C TYR A 36 3.75 6.66 0.54
N GLY A 37 3.77 5.42 1.05
CA GLY A 37 3.76 5.10 2.47
C GLY A 37 3.83 3.60 2.70
N ARG A 38 4.13 3.19 3.94
CA ARG A 38 4.19 1.79 4.38
C ARG A 38 3.46 1.62 5.71
N LEU A 39 2.88 0.44 5.92
CA LEU A 39 2.26 0.04 7.18
C LEU A 39 2.55 -1.44 7.41
N ASP A 40 3.15 -1.77 8.55
CA ASP A 40 3.36 -3.14 9.00
C ASP A 40 2.50 -3.35 10.26
N ARG A 41 1.71 -4.43 10.30
CA ARG A 41 0.73 -4.69 11.37
C ARG A 41 0.62 -6.18 11.68
N ARG A 42 0.70 -6.52 12.97
CA ARG A 42 0.33 -7.86 13.45
C ARG A 42 -1.18 -7.99 13.60
N VAL A 43 -1.72 -9.09 13.08
CA VAL A 43 -3.14 -9.45 13.15
C VAL A 43 -3.25 -10.60 14.14
N ARG A 44 -4.09 -10.46 15.17
CA ARG A 44 -4.20 -11.43 16.26
C ARG A 44 -5.22 -12.56 16.01
N GLY A 45 -6.10 -12.40 15.02
CA GLY A 45 -7.16 -13.37 14.74
C GLY A 45 -7.85 -13.10 13.40
N ALA A 46 -8.78 -13.97 13.04
CA ALA A 46 -9.56 -13.83 11.82
C ALA A 46 -10.45 -12.58 11.86
N GLY A 47 -10.70 -11.97 10.70
CA GLY A 47 -11.63 -10.85 10.63
C GLY A 47 -11.39 -9.88 9.49
N ARG A 48 -12.15 -8.77 9.50
CA ARG A 48 -11.98 -7.68 8.54
C ARG A 48 -11.01 -6.64 9.09
N VAL A 49 -9.92 -6.41 8.38
CA VAL A 49 -8.93 -5.37 8.72
C VAL A 49 -9.10 -4.18 7.78
N ARG A 50 -9.34 -3.00 8.35
CA ARG A 50 -9.33 -1.73 7.61
C ARG A 50 -7.90 -1.22 7.52
N ILE A 51 -7.42 -1.09 6.29
CA ILE A 51 -6.11 -0.55 5.96
C ILE A 51 -6.23 0.95 5.71
N ARG A 52 -5.47 1.72 6.48
CA ARG A 52 -5.26 3.16 6.31
C ARG A 52 -3.76 3.38 6.07
N LEU A 53 -3.42 3.96 4.93
CA LEU A 53 -2.05 4.22 4.54
C LEU A 53 -1.82 5.72 4.49
N SER A 54 -0.92 6.21 5.35
CA SER A 54 -0.57 7.62 5.43
C SER A 54 0.62 7.94 4.52
N PRO A 55 0.61 9.10 3.83
CA PRO A 55 1.75 9.52 3.02
C PRO A 55 2.98 9.82 3.89
N ASN A 56 4.15 9.33 3.48
CA ASN A 56 5.45 9.73 4.03
C ASN A 56 5.84 11.15 3.55
N LYS A 57 7.03 11.63 3.92
CA LYS A 57 7.52 12.97 3.52
C LYS A 57 7.52 13.18 2.00
N GLN A 58 7.91 12.16 1.22
CA GLN A 58 7.91 12.21 -0.24
C GLN A 58 6.48 12.15 -0.82
N GLY A 59 5.63 11.28 -0.27
CA GLY A 59 4.18 11.20 -0.49
C GLY A 59 3.50 12.56 -0.38
N ARG A 60 3.76 13.27 0.73
CA ARG A 60 3.22 14.61 0.97
C ARG A 60 3.74 15.64 -0.04
N ARG A 61 5.02 15.59 -0.40
CA ARG A 61 5.59 16.49 -1.42
C ARG A 61 4.93 16.27 -2.79
N LEU A 62 4.72 15.01 -3.18
CA LEU A 62 4.05 14.68 -4.43
C LEU A 62 2.59 15.13 -4.44
N LEU A 63 1.85 14.90 -3.35
CA LEU A 63 0.48 15.38 -3.19
C LEU A 63 0.39 16.90 -3.37
N ARG A 64 1.28 17.67 -2.73
CA ARG A 64 1.31 19.13 -2.87
C ARG A 64 1.58 19.55 -4.31
N ARG A 65 2.55 18.91 -4.97
CA ARG A 65 2.89 19.19 -6.38
C ARG A 65 1.72 18.92 -7.34
N HIS A 66 1.10 17.75 -7.24
CA HIS A 66 -0.04 17.38 -8.11
C HIS A 66 -1.24 18.29 -7.86
N ARG A 67 -1.53 18.61 -6.59
CA ARG A 67 -2.62 19.52 -6.23
C ARG A 67 -2.41 20.93 -6.78
N GLY A 68 -1.18 21.46 -6.72
CA GLY A 68 -0.83 22.77 -7.29
C GLY A 68 -0.95 22.81 -8.81
N ARG A 69 -0.79 21.67 -9.50
CA ARG A 69 -0.89 21.55 -10.97
C ARG A 69 -2.28 21.10 -11.47
N GLY A 70 -3.22 20.82 -10.57
CA GLY A 70 -4.53 20.25 -10.94
C GLY A 70 -4.45 18.83 -11.50
N TRP A 71 -3.36 18.10 -11.27
CA TRP A 71 -3.16 16.76 -11.83
C TRP A 71 -3.76 15.68 -10.95
N ALA A 72 -4.32 14.65 -11.59
CA ALA A 72 -4.71 13.42 -10.90
C ALA A 72 -3.49 12.75 -10.26
N LEU A 73 -3.70 12.07 -9.13
CA LEU A 73 -2.69 11.22 -8.51
C LEU A 73 -3.29 9.84 -8.22
N HIS A 74 -2.70 8.81 -8.83
CA HIS A 74 -3.06 7.41 -8.63
C HIS A 74 -1.95 6.70 -7.86
N ILE A 75 -2.33 6.05 -6.76
CA ILE A 75 -1.44 5.26 -5.92
C ILE A 75 -1.92 3.81 -5.94
N ARG A 76 -1.03 2.87 -6.24
CA ARG A 76 -1.30 1.44 -6.15
C ARG A 76 -0.94 0.96 -4.75
N VAL A 77 -1.92 0.44 -4.03
CA VAL A 77 -1.75 -0.09 -2.68
C VAL A 77 -1.64 -1.61 -2.77
N TRP A 78 -0.51 -2.14 -2.34
CA TRP A 78 -0.22 -3.55 -2.18
C TRP A 78 -0.37 -3.94 -0.72
N ALA A 79 -0.96 -5.10 -0.46
CA ALA A 79 -1.06 -5.69 0.86
C ALA A 79 -0.68 -7.17 0.77
N ALA A 80 0.32 -7.58 1.55
CA ALA A 80 0.71 -8.97 1.71
C ALA A 80 0.33 -9.42 3.12
N TYR A 81 -0.34 -10.56 3.21
CA TYR A 81 -0.70 -11.19 4.46
C TYR A 81 -0.05 -12.57 4.56
N THR A 82 0.67 -12.80 5.65
CA THR A 82 1.31 -14.08 5.96
C THR A 82 0.65 -14.65 7.22
N PRO A 83 -0.19 -15.70 7.10
CA PRO A 83 -0.76 -16.38 8.26
C PRO A 83 0.32 -17.09 9.07
N ARG A 84 0.10 -17.26 10.38
CA ARG A 84 1.01 -18.04 11.23
C ARG A 84 0.97 -19.51 10.79
N GLY A 85 2.09 -20.02 10.28
CA GLY A 85 2.22 -21.42 9.83
C GLY A 85 1.65 -21.70 8.43
N GLY A 86 1.40 -20.69 7.61
CA GLY A 86 0.89 -20.88 6.25
C GLY A 86 1.57 -20.00 5.20
N HIS A 87 1.06 -20.05 3.97
CA HIS A 87 1.63 -19.33 2.83
C HIS A 87 1.13 -17.89 2.73
N ALA A 88 2.03 -17.00 2.28
CA ALA A 88 1.71 -15.61 2.07
C ALA A 88 0.72 -15.42 0.90
N CYS A 89 -0.23 -14.51 1.06
CA CYS A 89 -1.16 -14.08 0.02
C CYS A 89 -1.03 -12.57 -0.21
N ALA A 90 -1.02 -12.14 -1.46
CA ALA A 90 -0.92 -10.73 -1.82
C ALA A 90 -2.18 -10.23 -2.55
N LYS A 91 -2.60 -9.00 -2.24
CA LYS A 91 -3.68 -8.30 -2.93
C LYS A 91 -3.26 -6.87 -3.26
N ALA A 92 -3.57 -6.43 -4.47
CA ALA A 92 -3.31 -5.07 -4.92
C ALA A 92 -4.61 -4.33 -5.20
N ARG A 93 -4.62 -3.02 -4.97
CA ARG A 93 -5.72 -2.14 -5.38
C ARG A 93 -5.18 -0.77 -5.80
N LYS A 94 -5.59 -0.32 -6.99
CA LYS A 94 -5.35 1.05 -7.44
C LYS A 94 -6.33 2.00 -6.72
N VAL A 95 -5.80 3.08 -6.17
CA VAL A 95 -6.55 4.09 -5.43
C VAL A 95 -6.24 5.46 -6.02
N ARG A 96 -7.28 6.19 -6.41
CA ARG A 96 -7.16 7.60 -6.80
C ARG A 96 -7.14 8.47 -5.55
N VAL A 97 -6.05 9.21 -5.34
CA VAL A 97 -5.82 10.03 -4.14
C VAL A 97 -6.13 11.50 -4.41
N LEU A 98 -5.93 11.97 -5.64
CA LEU A 98 -6.36 13.30 -6.08
C LEU A 98 -7.17 13.21 -7.37
N ARG A 99 -8.27 13.96 -7.43
CA ARG A 99 -9.02 14.23 -8.66
C ARG A 99 -8.44 15.47 -9.33
N PRO A 100 -8.42 15.53 -10.67
CA PRO A 100 -8.08 16.76 -11.35
C PRO A 100 -9.08 17.85 -11.00
N ARG A 101 -8.61 19.10 -11.02
CA ARG A 101 -9.46 20.29 -10.92
C ARG A 101 -9.97 20.64 -12.29
#